data_AF-A0A9D6G071-F1
#
_entry.id   AF-A0A9D6G071-F1
#
_cell.length_a   1.000
_cell.length_b   1.000
_cell.length_c   1.000
_cell.angle_alpha   90.00
_cell.angle_beta   90.00
_cell.angle_gamma   90.00
#
_symmetry.space_group_name_H-M   'P 1'
#
loop_
_entity.id
_entity.type
_entity.pdbx_description
1 polymer ?
#
loop_
_entity_poly.entity_id
_entity_poly.type
_entity_poly.pdbx_seq_one_letter_code
_entity_poly.pdbx_strand_id
1 'polypeptide(L)'
;MANVTVGEVNKAFAAKGLYITVPLAEDVVVSGIDILERVKTPGTIKVLMRVKFLDDRGREQQEVFVCEGKAEVEKKFVRKAVELPKKTLLPKRPGIDFEHDREALEHIRQGMISLLVDKGYEQKDNAASDLYFEREGKGFYVNFAIRLDDAALERAKALVEVRRSHREKGGNHDYALVVPAIQEPLGLALRLQERWVSRNQDYLAVQRIGVYGVDNQDPNTIYPFTVYPSMIELKRYFMVTSQQWSLVRSRYVMERTKRERGDAPMASLVDMASGLSGMPLGMGT
;
A
#
# COMPACT_ATOMS: atom_id res chain seq x y z
N MET A 1 42.07 4.94 22.54
CA MET A 1 40.81 4.72 21.81
C MET A 1 41.10 5.03 20.36
N ALA A 2 40.68 4.19 19.41
CA ALA A 2 40.95 4.46 18.00
C ALA A 2 40.14 5.70 17.58
N ASN A 3 40.83 6.73 17.08
CA ASN A 3 40.19 7.94 16.58
C ASN A 3 39.57 7.60 15.22
N VAL A 4 38.26 7.84 15.08
CA VAL A 4 37.53 7.58 13.84
C VAL A 4 37.71 8.76 12.90
N THR A 5 38.16 8.52 11.68
CA THR A 5 38.35 9.56 10.65
C THR A 5 37.16 9.66 9.69
N VAL A 6 37.04 10.78 8.96
CA VAL A 6 36.04 10.94 7.89
C VAL A 6 36.16 9.82 6.85
N GLY A 7 37.38 9.40 6.49
CA GLY A 7 37.60 8.27 5.59
C GLY A 7 37.01 6.96 6.11
N GLU A 8 37.13 6.70 7.42
CA GLU A 8 36.54 5.53 8.05
C GLU A 8 35.01 5.61 8.18
N VAL A 9 34.47 6.81 8.41
CA VAL A 9 33.03 7.09 8.39
C VAL A 9 32.44 6.78 7.01
N ASN A 10 33.08 7.28 5.94
CA ASN A 10 32.63 7.03 4.56
C ASN A 10 32.70 5.53 4.23
N LYS A 11 33.75 4.82 4.66
CA LYS A 11 33.85 3.35 4.54
C LYS A 11 32.75 2.62 5.32
N ALA A 12 32.42 3.09 6.52
CA ALA A 12 31.36 2.51 7.36
C ALA A 12 29.97 2.75 6.75
N PHE A 13 29.73 3.88 6.09
CA PHE A 13 28.51 4.11 5.33
C PHE A 13 28.43 3.19 4.10
N ALA A 14 29.52 3.07 3.34
CA ALA A 14 29.59 2.18 2.18
C ALA A 14 29.37 0.71 2.57
N ALA A 15 29.94 0.25 3.68
CA ALA A 15 29.71 -1.09 4.23
C ALA A 15 28.23 -1.35 4.62
N LYS A 16 27.45 -0.29 4.85
CA LYS A 16 26.00 -0.34 5.10
C LYS A 16 25.16 -0.08 3.85
N GLY A 17 25.77 -0.12 2.66
CA GLY A 17 25.10 0.14 1.39
C GLY A 17 24.69 1.61 1.20
N LEU A 18 25.29 2.54 1.94
CA LEU A 18 25.06 3.98 1.81
C LEU A 18 26.30 4.63 1.23
N TYR A 19 26.28 4.96 -0.06
CA TYR A 19 27.38 5.66 -0.73
C TYR A 19 27.20 7.17 -0.60
N ILE A 20 27.24 7.64 0.64
CA ILE A 20 27.19 9.06 1.01
C ILE A 20 28.60 9.50 1.44
N THR A 21 28.99 10.70 1.00
CA THR A 21 30.29 11.29 1.33
C THR A 21 30.08 12.48 2.26
N VAL A 22 30.76 12.48 3.40
CA VAL A 22 30.84 13.66 4.27
C VAL A 22 31.76 14.70 3.61
N PRO A 23 31.36 15.96 3.45
CA PRO A 23 32.13 16.97 2.73
C PRO A 23 33.27 17.57 3.59
N LEU A 24 34.12 16.71 4.15
CA LEU A 24 35.31 17.05 4.92
C LEU A 24 36.50 16.23 4.41
N ALA A 25 37.74 16.67 4.69
CA ALA A 25 38.94 15.93 4.32
C ALA A 25 39.01 14.57 5.04
N GLU A 26 39.56 13.55 4.38
CA GLU A 26 39.49 12.15 4.84
C GLU A 26 40.19 11.90 6.17
N ASP A 27 41.21 12.68 6.49
CA ASP A 27 42.06 12.60 7.69
C ASP A 27 41.46 13.31 8.91
N VAL A 28 40.39 14.08 8.73
CA VAL A 28 39.70 14.78 9.83
C VAL A 28 39.13 13.77 10.82
N VAL A 29 39.41 13.99 12.11
CA VAL A 29 38.93 13.13 13.21
C VAL A 29 37.52 13.51 13.58
N VAL A 30 36.61 12.54 13.55
CA VAL A 30 35.19 12.67 13.87
C VAL A 30 34.95 12.19 15.30
N SER A 31 34.39 13.05 16.14
CA SER A 31 34.01 12.73 17.52
C SER A 31 32.55 12.34 17.66
N GLY A 32 31.68 12.67 16.69
CA GLY A 32 30.28 12.26 16.70
C GLY A 32 29.52 12.57 15.42
N ILE A 33 28.49 11.78 15.14
CA ILE A 33 27.57 12.00 14.01
C ILE A 33 26.14 11.78 14.49
N ASP A 34 25.29 12.79 14.31
CA ASP A 34 23.84 12.70 14.53
C ASP A 34 23.11 12.81 13.19
N ILE A 35 22.26 11.83 12.87
CA ILE A 35 21.36 11.91 11.71
C ILE A 35 20.12 12.68 12.13
N LEU A 36 19.94 13.87 11.57
CA LEU A 36 18.80 14.74 11.86
C LEU A 36 17.58 14.36 11.01
N GLU A 37 17.80 14.10 9.72
CA GLU A 37 16.75 13.73 8.78
C GLU A 37 17.27 12.80 7.70
N ARG A 38 16.42 11.89 7.22
CA ARG A 38 16.76 10.93 6.17
C ARG A 38 15.60 10.73 5.21
N VAL A 39 15.83 11.07 3.94
CA VAL A 39 14.89 10.85 2.84
C VAL A 39 15.47 9.81 1.90
N LYS A 40 14.77 8.68 1.73
CA LYS A 40 15.15 7.63 0.78
C LYS A 40 14.22 7.67 -0.43
N THR A 41 14.78 7.74 -1.63
CA THR A 41 14.05 7.52 -2.88
C THR A 41 14.69 6.35 -3.65
N PRO A 42 14.00 5.72 -4.63
CA PRO A 42 14.57 4.55 -5.31
C PRO A 42 15.96 4.84 -5.91
N GLY A 43 16.99 4.15 -5.40
CA GLY A 43 18.39 4.30 -5.83
C GLY A 43 19.18 5.45 -5.21
N THR A 44 18.54 6.36 -4.45
CA THR A 44 19.21 7.53 -3.86
C THR A 44 18.79 7.78 -2.41
N ILE A 45 19.69 8.37 -1.65
CA ILE A 45 19.45 8.78 -0.28
C ILE A 45 19.96 10.20 -0.06
N LYS A 46 19.15 11.00 0.62
CA LYS A 46 19.51 12.30 1.16
C LYS A 46 19.51 12.22 2.67
N VAL A 47 20.61 12.63 3.29
CA VAL A 47 20.80 12.62 4.74
C VAL A 47 21.19 14.02 5.19
N LEU A 48 20.42 14.58 6.11
CA LEU A 48 20.82 15.74 6.88
C LEU A 48 21.50 15.23 8.15
N MET A 49 22.78 15.53 8.31
CA MET A 49 23.58 15.05 9.42
C MET A 49 24.30 16.18 10.11
N ARG A 50 24.47 16.06 11.42
CA ARG A 50 25.33 16.91 12.22
C ARG A 50 26.59 16.13 12.53
N VAL A 51 27.75 16.68 12.19
CA VAL A 51 29.05 16.05 12.40
C VAL A 51 29.85 16.89 13.39
N LYS A 52 30.36 16.24 14.43
CA LYS A 52 31.33 16.79 15.36
C LYS A 52 32.72 16.29 14.98
N PHE A 53 33.66 17.19 14.80
CA PHE A 53 35.01 16.87 14.34
C PHE A 53 36.05 17.79 14.96
N LEU A 54 37.31 17.36 14.98
CA LEU A 54 38.42 18.14 15.49
C LEU A 54 39.02 19.02 14.39
N ASP A 55 39.24 20.30 14.67
CA ASP A 55 39.99 21.20 13.80
C ASP A 55 41.51 20.95 13.89
N ASP A 56 42.29 21.61 13.04
CA ASP A 56 43.77 21.49 13.00
C ASP A 56 44.46 21.88 14.32
N ARG A 57 43.72 22.49 15.26
CA ARG A 57 44.19 22.88 16.59
C ARG A 57 43.68 21.93 17.68
N GLY A 58 43.05 20.83 17.31
CA GLY A 58 42.49 19.83 18.22
C GLY A 58 41.23 20.30 18.96
N ARG A 59 40.55 21.35 18.48
CA ARG A 59 39.30 21.83 19.08
C ARG A 59 38.11 21.19 18.39
N GLU A 60 37.12 20.79 19.19
CA GLU A 60 35.88 20.23 18.65
C GLU A 60 35.03 21.33 17.99
N GLN A 61 34.68 21.10 16.73
CA GLN A 61 33.72 21.87 15.95
C GLN A 61 32.51 21.00 15.63
N GLN A 62 31.38 21.64 15.35
CA GLN A 62 30.15 20.97 14.98
C GLN A 62 29.48 21.70 13.82
N GLU A 63 29.17 20.96 12.75
CA GLU A 63 28.51 21.51 11.57
C GLU A 63 27.41 20.57 11.07
N VAL A 64 26.46 21.11 10.32
CA VAL A 64 25.36 20.36 9.71
C VAL A 64 25.58 20.28 8.20
N PHE A 65 25.59 19.06 7.68
CA PHE A 65 25.80 18.77 6.26
C PHE A 65 24.57 18.11 5.64
N VAL A 66 24.29 18.48 4.39
CA VAL A 66 23.35 17.77 3.53
C VAL A 66 24.17 16.86 2.62
N CYS A 67 24.08 15.56 2.83
CA CYS A 67 24.79 14.57 2.03
C CYS A 67 23.80 13.82 1.14
N GLU A 68 24.09 13.80 -0.16
CA GLU A 68 23.35 13.01 -1.15
C GLU A 68 24.25 11.89 -1.68
N GLY A 69 23.68 10.70 -1.86
CA GLY A 69 24.44 9.55 -2.30
C GLY A 69 23.56 8.47 -2.91
N LYS A 70 24.21 7.47 -3.51
CA LYS A 70 23.52 6.25 -3.94
C LYS A 70 23.24 5.42 -2.71
N ALA A 71 22.03 4.91 -2.59
CA ALA A 71 21.77 3.81 -1.67
C ALA A 71 21.80 2.54 -2.51
N GLU A 72 22.67 1.60 -2.14
CA GLU A 72 22.54 0.23 -2.61
C GLU A 72 21.10 -0.16 -2.31
N VAL A 73 20.38 -0.53 -3.37
CA VAL A 73 19.07 -1.12 -3.20
C VAL A 73 19.38 -2.43 -2.49
N GLU A 74 19.24 -2.46 -1.16
CA GLU A 74 18.98 -3.71 -0.48
C GLU A 74 17.94 -4.36 -1.38
N LYS A 75 18.31 -5.47 -2.02
CA LYS A 75 17.33 -6.41 -2.53
C LYS A 75 16.52 -6.70 -1.30
N LYS A 76 15.48 -5.89 -1.07
CA LYS A 76 14.47 -6.17 -0.08
C LYS A 76 14.20 -7.62 -0.37
N PHE A 77 14.41 -8.46 0.63
CA PHE A 77 13.77 -9.76 0.68
C PHE A 77 12.51 -9.59 -0.14
N VAL A 78 12.45 -10.24 -1.30
CA VAL A 78 11.18 -10.44 -1.97
C VAL A 78 10.44 -11.12 -0.86
N ARG A 79 9.68 -10.35 -0.06
CA ARG A 79 8.82 -10.89 0.97
C ARG A 79 8.07 -11.89 0.15
N LYS A 80 8.33 -13.18 0.37
CA LYS A 80 7.64 -14.28 -0.31
C LYS A 80 6.25 -13.77 -0.47
N ALA A 81 5.80 -13.58 -1.72
CA ALA A 81 4.49 -13.00 -2.00
C ALA A 81 3.57 -13.67 -1.01
N VAL A 82 3.10 -12.91 -0.02
CA VAL A 82 2.35 -13.52 1.07
C VAL A 82 1.14 -14.05 0.34
N GLU A 83 1.11 -15.37 0.12
CA GLU A 83 0.05 -15.99 -0.64
C GLU A 83 -1.23 -15.52 0.03
N LEU A 84 -2.03 -14.78 -0.74
CA LEU A 84 -3.29 -14.30 -0.24
C LEU A 84 -4.04 -15.57 0.18
N PRO A 85 -4.47 -15.69 1.44
CA PRO A 85 -4.92 -16.95 2.02
C PRO A 85 -6.30 -17.38 1.49
N LYS A 86 -6.65 -17.04 0.25
CA LYS A 86 -7.89 -17.44 -0.42
C LYS A 86 -7.71 -18.80 -1.11
N LYS A 87 -8.66 -19.70 -0.90
CA LYS A 87 -8.72 -21.05 -1.48
C LYS A 87 -9.04 -21.02 -2.97
N THR A 88 -9.88 -20.08 -3.39
CA THR A 88 -10.28 -19.90 -4.79
C THR A 88 -10.03 -18.47 -5.22
N LEU A 89 -9.25 -18.31 -6.29
CA LEU A 89 -8.89 -17.00 -6.83
C LEU A 89 -9.79 -16.65 -8.01
N LEU A 90 -10.35 -15.44 -7.97
CA LEU A 90 -11.04 -14.83 -9.09
C LEU A 90 -10.03 -14.42 -10.19
N PRO A 91 -10.43 -14.42 -11.47
CA PRO A 91 -9.56 -13.99 -12.55
C PRO A 91 -9.18 -12.51 -12.41
N LYS A 92 -7.93 -12.19 -12.79
CA LYS A 92 -7.46 -10.80 -12.81
C LYS A 92 -7.93 -10.09 -14.07
N ARG A 93 -8.15 -8.78 -13.95
CA ARG A 93 -8.49 -7.92 -15.07
C ARG A 93 -7.21 -7.54 -15.86
N PRO A 94 -7.33 -7.22 -17.15
CA PRO A 94 -6.21 -6.79 -17.97
C PRO A 94 -5.70 -5.38 -17.60
N GLY A 95 -6.55 -4.56 -16.97
CA GLY A 95 -6.23 -3.19 -16.59
C GLY A 95 -6.96 -2.72 -15.34
N ILE A 96 -6.64 -1.50 -14.92
CA ILE A 96 -7.20 -0.86 -13.72
C ILE A 96 -8.44 0.00 -14.02
N ASP A 97 -8.63 0.36 -15.29
CA ASP A 97 -9.73 1.22 -15.73
C ASP A 97 -11.00 0.38 -15.85
N PHE A 98 -12.15 0.95 -15.50
CA PHE A 98 -13.46 0.34 -15.71
C PHE A 98 -14.14 1.05 -16.87
N GLU A 99 -14.83 0.32 -17.73
CA GLU A 99 -15.56 0.92 -18.83
C GLU A 99 -16.81 1.66 -18.33
N HIS A 100 -17.46 1.12 -17.28
CA HIS A 100 -18.71 1.68 -16.73
C HIS A 100 -18.84 1.40 -15.22
N ASP A 101 -19.60 2.24 -14.52
CA ASP A 101 -19.86 2.11 -13.07
C ASP A 101 -20.43 0.74 -12.67
N ARG A 102 -21.23 0.10 -13.54
CA ARG A 102 -21.79 -1.23 -13.31
C ARG A 102 -20.72 -2.32 -13.26
N GLU A 103 -19.71 -2.23 -14.12
CA GLU A 103 -18.59 -3.18 -14.14
C GLU A 103 -17.78 -3.06 -12.84
N ALA A 104 -17.50 -1.82 -12.42
CA ALA A 104 -16.83 -1.55 -11.16
C ALA A 104 -17.60 -2.12 -9.96
N LEU A 105 -18.93 -1.93 -9.94
CA LEU A 105 -19.79 -2.47 -8.87
C LEU A 105 -19.70 -4.00 -8.80
N GLU A 106 -19.80 -4.67 -9.93
CA GLU A 106 -19.74 -6.14 -9.97
C GLU A 106 -18.37 -6.66 -9.55
N HIS A 107 -17.29 -6.00 -10.00
CA HIS A 107 -15.92 -6.34 -9.63
C HIS A 107 -15.71 -6.28 -8.11
N ILE A 108 -16.10 -5.17 -7.47
CA ILE A 108 -15.93 -5.03 -6.01
C ILE A 108 -16.87 -5.95 -5.23
N ARG A 109 -18.07 -6.22 -5.77
CA ARG A 109 -19.03 -7.17 -5.19
C ARG A 109 -18.44 -8.58 -5.16
N GLN A 110 -17.95 -9.07 -6.29
CA GLN A 110 -17.35 -10.41 -6.40
C GLN A 110 -16.11 -10.55 -5.53
N GLY A 111 -15.23 -9.55 -5.50
CA GLY A 111 -14.05 -9.55 -4.64
C GLY A 111 -14.39 -9.73 -3.16
N MET A 112 -15.42 -9.02 -2.69
CA MET A 112 -15.88 -9.09 -1.30
C MET A 112 -16.60 -10.42 -0.99
N ILE A 113 -17.50 -10.89 -1.87
CA ILE A 113 -18.16 -12.20 -1.73
C ILE A 113 -17.10 -13.30 -1.61
N SER A 114 -16.15 -13.33 -2.55
CA SER A 114 -15.05 -14.30 -2.57
C SER A 114 -14.25 -14.28 -1.27
N LEU A 115 -13.92 -13.10 -0.73
CA LEU A 115 -13.18 -13.00 0.54
C LEU A 115 -13.99 -13.59 1.71
N LEU A 116 -15.26 -13.19 1.85
CA LEU A 116 -16.06 -13.59 3.01
C LEU A 116 -16.40 -15.08 2.99
N VAL A 117 -16.80 -15.62 1.83
CA VAL A 117 -17.06 -17.05 1.65
C VAL A 117 -15.81 -17.89 1.92
N ASP A 118 -14.65 -17.43 1.45
CA ASP A 118 -13.38 -18.10 1.74
C ASP A 118 -13.06 -18.15 3.24
N LYS A 119 -13.48 -17.12 4.00
CA LYS A 119 -13.39 -17.06 5.47
C LYS A 119 -14.59 -17.70 6.18
N GLY A 120 -15.33 -18.56 5.50
CA GLY A 120 -16.39 -19.38 6.10
C GLY A 120 -17.63 -18.60 6.50
N TYR A 121 -17.86 -17.41 5.92
CA TYR A 121 -19.13 -16.73 6.05
C TYR A 121 -20.14 -17.28 5.04
N GLU A 122 -21.39 -17.39 5.48
CA GLU A 122 -22.52 -17.73 4.62
C GLU A 122 -23.25 -16.45 4.21
N GLN A 123 -23.51 -16.31 2.91
CA GLN A 123 -24.32 -15.19 2.43
C GLN A 123 -25.79 -15.43 2.81
N LYS A 124 -26.42 -14.41 3.37
CA LYS A 124 -27.84 -14.42 3.76
C LYS A 124 -28.51 -13.14 3.27
N ASP A 125 -29.83 -13.19 3.14
CA ASP A 125 -30.60 -12.01 2.78
C ASP A 125 -30.82 -11.12 4.00
N ASN A 126 -30.58 -9.82 3.83
CA ASN A 126 -30.93 -8.81 4.81
C ASN A 126 -31.16 -7.47 4.10
N ALA A 127 -32.34 -6.88 4.27
CA ALA A 127 -32.71 -5.63 3.61
C ALA A 127 -31.93 -4.41 4.11
N ALA A 128 -31.16 -4.53 5.20
CA ALA A 128 -30.44 -3.42 5.81
C ALA A 128 -29.12 -3.06 5.10
N SER A 129 -28.66 -3.87 4.15
CA SER A 129 -27.38 -3.66 3.44
C SER A 129 -27.39 -4.30 2.05
N ASP A 130 -26.43 -3.93 1.18
CA ASP A 130 -26.34 -4.52 -0.17
C ASP A 130 -25.99 -6.01 -0.15
N LEU A 131 -25.14 -6.42 0.80
CA LEU A 131 -24.89 -7.81 1.13
C LEU A 131 -24.83 -8.00 2.63
N TYR A 132 -25.32 -9.16 3.08
CA TYR A 132 -25.19 -9.61 4.44
C TYR A 132 -24.61 -11.03 4.48
N PHE A 133 -23.74 -11.22 5.45
CA PHE A 133 -23.05 -12.48 5.67
C PHE A 133 -23.06 -12.82 7.14
N GLU A 134 -23.03 -14.10 7.47
CA GLU A 134 -23.01 -14.55 8.86
C GLU A 134 -22.04 -15.72 9.05
N ARG A 135 -21.30 -15.69 10.16
CA ARG A 135 -20.49 -16.81 10.65
C ARG A 135 -20.62 -16.87 12.16
N GLU A 136 -21.01 -18.02 12.71
CA GLU A 136 -21.06 -18.25 14.17
C GLU A 136 -21.88 -17.16 14.91
N GLY A 137 -23.02 -16.74 14.34
CA GLY A 137 -23.90 -15.69 14.91
C GLY A 137 -23.38 -14.26 14.73
N LYS A 138 -22.25 -14.08 14.05
CA LYS A 138 -21.65 -12.78 13.73
C LYS A 138 -21.94 -12.36 12.31
N GLY A 139 -22.82 -11.37 12.20
CA GLY A 139 -23.12 -10.63 10.98
C GLY A 139 -21.98 -9.78 10.43
N PHE A 140 -21.91 -9.68 9.11
CA PHE A 140 -21.06 -8.78 8.35
C PHE A 140 -21.92 -8.05 7.31
N TYR A 141 -22.11 -6.76 7.51
CA TYR A 141 -22.97 -5.90 6.68
C TYR A 141 -22.11 -5.11 5.69
N VAL A 142 -22.45 -5.18 4.40
CA VAL A 142 -21.66 -4.55 3.34
C VAL A 142 -22.54 -3.63 2.50
N ASN A 143 -22.10 -2.37 2.36
CA ASN A 143 -22.60 -1.46 1.33
C ASN A 143 -21.49 -1.14 0.32
N PHE A 144 -21.88 -0.85 -0.93
CA PHE A 144 -20.96 -0.53 -2.01
C PHE A 144 -21.06 0.92 -2.46
N ALA A 145 -19.91 1.53 -2.79
CA ALA A 145 -19.87 2.80 -3.51
C ALA A 145 -18.81 2.77 -4.61
N ILE A 146 -19.09 3.43 -5.73
CA ILE A 146 -18.16 3.54 -6.86
C ILE A 146 -17.13 4.65 -6.64
N ARG A 147 -17.56 5.72 -5.96
CA ARG A 147 -16.77 6.91 -5.65
C ARG A 147 -16.92 7.23 -4.17
N LEU A 148 -15.85 7.70 -3.53
CA LEU A 148 -15.84 8.27 -2.19
C LEU A 148 -16.21 9.75 -2.24
N ASP A 149 -17.51 9.99 -2.45
CA ASP A 149 -18.18 11.27 -2.46
C ASP A 149 -19.21 11.37 -1.31
N ASP A 150 -20.09 12.36 -1.37
CA ASP A 150 -21.14 12.53 -0.35
C ASP A 150 -22.15 11.37 -0.36
N ALA A 151 -22.43 10.76 -1.52
CA ALA A 151 -23.30 9.58 -1.60
C ALA A 151 -22.67 8.38 -0.88
N ALA A 152 -21.36 8.18 -1.03
CA ALA A 152 -20.62 7.16 -0.27
C ALA A 152 -20.75 7.37 1.24
N LEU A 153 -20.71 8.63 1.70
CA LEU A 153 -20.86 8.96 3.11
C LEU A 153 -22.27 8.62 3.62
N GLU A 154 -23.31 8.92 2.85
CA GLU A 154 -24.68 8.53 3.22
C GLU A 154 -24.84 7.01 3.30
N ARG A 155 -24.20 6.25 2.39
CA ARG A 155 -24.19 4.78 2.49
C ARG A 155 -23.44 4.27 3.73
N ALA A 156 -22.38 4.94 4.15
CA ALA A 156 -21.68 4.61 5.39
C ALA A 156 -22.51 4.96 6.63
N LYS A 157 -23.21 6.10 6.62
CA LYS A 157 -24.14 6.49 7.69
C LYS A 157 -25.31 5.50 7.81
N ALA A 158 -25.82 4.97 6.69
CA ALA A 158 -26.82 3.92 6.72
C ALA A 158 -26.33 2.70 7.53
N LEU A 159 -25.06 2.27 7.35
CA LEU A 159 -24.47 1.20 8.17
C LEU A 159 -24.34 1.56 9.65
N VAL A 160 -24.10 2.84 9.97
CA VAL A 160 -24.12 3.32 11.37
C VAL A 160 -25.50 3.14 11.97
N GLU A 161 -26.57 3.44 11.23
CA GLU A 161 -27.94 3.24 11.69
C GLU A 161 -28.29 1.75 11.86
N VAL A 162 -27.85 0.90 10.93
CA VAL A 162 -27.95 -0.57 11.10
C VAL A 162 -27.22 -1.02 12.36
N ARG A 163 -26.02 -0.50 12.61
CA ARG A 163 -25.28 -0.83 13.83
C ARG A 163 -26.03 -0.40 15.10
N ARG A 164 -26.63 0.79 15.09
CA ARG A 164 -27.41 1.33 16.21
C ARG A 164 -28.69 0.53 16.47
N SER A 165 -29.35 0.03 15.42
CA SER A 165 -30.56 -0.77 15.55
C SER A 165 -30.33 -2.08 16.32
N HIS A 166 -29.12 -2.64 16.23
CA HIS A 166 -28.71 -3.84 16.97
C HIS A 166 -28.37 -3.61 18.46
N ARG A 167 -28.51 -2.38 18.98
CA ARG A 167 -28.26 -1.99 20.39
C ARG A 167 -26.99 -2.65 20.95
N GLU A 168 -27.13 -3.50 21.97
CA GLU A 168 -26.03 -4.16 22.69
C GLU A 168 -25.27 -5.18 21.85
N LYS A 169 -25.89 -5.74 20.80
CA LYS A 169 -25.27 -6.71 19.88
C LYS A 169 -24.56 -6.03 18.70
N GLY A 170 -24.72 -4.72 18.52
CA GLY A 170 -24.11 -3.98 17.41
C GLY A 170 -22.58 -4.08 17.37
N GLY A 171 -21.92 -4.28 18.52
CA GLY A 171 -20.47 -4.49 18.60
C GLY A 171 -20.00 -5.89 18.20
N ASN A 172 -20.91 -6.86 18.07
CA ASN A 172 -20.59 -8.23 17.67
C ASN A 172 -20.52 -8.38 16.15
N HIS A 173 -21.00 -7.40 15.39
CA HIS A 173 -21.07 -7.43 13.93
C HIS A 173 -20.01 -6.50 13.31
N ASP A 174 -19.62 -6.83 12.09
CA ASP A 174 -18.73 -6.00 11.28
C ASP A 174 -19.53 -5.25 10.20
N TYR A 175 -19.11 -4.02 9.87
CA TYR A 175 -19.80 -3.15 8.92
C TYR A 175 -18.79 -2.56 7.95
N ALA A 176 -19.12 -2.56 6.66
CA ALA A 176 -18.18 -2.26 5.60
C ALA A 176 -18.77 -1.39 4.49
N LEU A 177 -18.10 -0.28 4.18
CA LEU A 177 -18.22 0.38 2.90
C LEU A 177 -17.12 -0.13 1.97
N VAL A 178 -17.49 -0.75 0.87
CA VAL A 178 -16.56 -1.33 -0.10
C VAL A 178 -16.55 -0.50 -1.38
N VAL A 179 -15.36 -0.18 -1.87
CA VAL A 179 -15.13 0.69 -3.03
C VAL A 179 -14.03 0.15 -3.93
N PRO A 180 -13.90 0.62 -5.18
CA PRO A 180 -12.67 0.40 -5.95
C PRO A 180 -11.48 1.06 -5.24
N ALA A 181 -10.32 0.41 -5.27
CA ALA A 181 -9.12 0.91 -4.59
C ALA A 181 -8.60 2.21 -5.23
N ILE A 182 -8.73 2.34 -6.55
CA ILE A 182 -8.38 3.54 -7.32
C ILE A 182 -9.64 4.02 -8.06
N GLN A 183 -10.11 5.22 -7.76
CA GLN A 183 -11.38 5.74 -8.29
C GLN A 183 -11.18 6.85 -9.34
N GLU A 184 -9.93 7.17 -9.67
CA GLU A 184 -9.57 8.20 -10.64
C GLU A 184 -10.03 7.86 -12.07
N PRO A 185 -9.95 6.61 -12.56
CA PRO A 185 -10.58 6.22 -13.83
C PRO A 185 -12.11 6.38 -13.85
N LEU A 186 -12.73 6.37 -12.67
CA LEU A 186 -14.16 6.56 -12.49
C LEU A 186 -14.51 8.04 -12.27
N GLY A 187 -13.55 8.97 -12.38
CA GLY A 187 -13.77 10.41 -12.26
C GLY A 187 -13.54 11.01 -10.88
N LEU A 188 -13.04 10.24 -9.90
CA LEU A 188 -12.66 10.79 -8.58
C LEU A 188 -11.13 10.83 -8.44
N ALA A 189 -10.56 12.03 -8.54
CA ALA A 189 -9.12 12.22 -8.39
C ALA A 189 -8.58 11.58 -7.10
N LEU A 190 -7.40 10.94 -7.18
CA LEU A 190 -6.83 10.19 -6.05
C LEU A 190 -6.68 11.05 -4.78
N ARG A 191 -6.32 12.34 -4.94
CA ARG A 191 -6.24 13.31 -3.83
C ARG A 191 -7.59 13.50 -3.13
N LEU A 192 -8.70 13.51 -3.87
CA LEU A 192 -10.04 13.66 -3.29
C LEU A 192 -10.46 12.40 -2.54
N GLN A 193 -10.14 11.22 -3.09
CA GLN A 193 -10.32 9.94 -2.40
C GLN A 193 -9.58 9.92 -1.06
N GLU A 194 -8.29 10.27 -1.04
CA GLU A 194 -7.48 10.32 0.19
C GLU A 194 -8.03 11.35 1.20
N ARG A 195 -8.45 12.52 0.71
CA ARG A 195 -9.05 13.56 1.54
C ARG A 195 -10.37 13.11 2.16
N TRP A 196 -11.20 12.39 1.40
CA TRP A 196 -12.44 11.83 1.91
C TRP A 196 -12.17 10.84 3.04
N VAL A 197 -11.21 9.91 2.84
CA VAL A 197 -10.85 8.94 3.89
C VAL A 197 -10.36 9.66 5.13
N SER A 198 -9.39 10.57 4.99
CA SER A 198 -8.83 11.32 6.12
C SER A 198 -9.88 12.14 6.88
N ARG A 199 -10.81 12.79 6.18
CA ARG A 199 -11.88 13.61 6.80
C ARG A 199 -12.87 12.76 7.61
N ASN A 200 -13.15 11.53 7.16
CA ASN A 200 -14.21 10.70 7.74
C ASN A 200 -13.67 9.59 8.65
N GLN A 201 -12.36 9.32 8.63
CA GLN A 201 -11.73 8.19 9.33
C GLN A 201 -12.08 8.16 10.81
N ASP A 202 -11.98 9.28 11.53
CA ASP A 202 -12.24 9.31 12.98
C ASP A 202 -13.70 8.98 13.30
N TYR A 203 -14.63 9.61 12.59
CA TYR A 203 -16.06 9.34 12.74
C TYR A 203 -16.39 7.86 12.46
N LEU A 204 -15.92 7.33 11.32
CA LEU A 204 -16.17 5.95 10.93
C LEU A 204 -15.49 4.95 11.88
N ALA A 205 -14.30 5.26 12.39
CA ALA A 205 -13.59 4.42 13.34
C ALA A 205 -14.31 4.32 14.68
N VAL A 206 -14.84 5.44 15.19
CA VAL A 206 -15.69 5.46 16.40
C VAL A 206 -16.93 4.58 16.20
N GLN A 207 -17.55 4.66 15.02
CA GLN A 207 -18.71 3.83 14.68
C GLN A 207 -18.35 2.41 14.23
N ARG A 208 -17.06 2.04 14.20
CA ARG A 208 -16.55 0.73 13.73
C ARG A 208 -17.00 0.37 12.30
N ILE A 209 -17.09 1.36 11.42
CA ILE A 209 -17.36 1.16 9.99
C ILE A 209 -16.04 1.10 9.23
N GLY A 210 -15.75 -0.06 8.65
CA GLY A 210 -14.57 -0.28 7.81
C GLY A 210 -14.79 0.25 6.39
N VAL A 211 -13.78 0.93 5.84
CA VAL A 211 -13.73 1.28 4.42
C VAL A 211 -12.68 0.42 3.77
N TYR A 212 -13.06 -0.32 2.73
CA TYR A 212 -12.21 -1.30 2.07
C TYR A 212 -12.15 -1.05 0.56
N GLY A 213 -10.94 -0.94 0.02
CA GLY A 213 -10.68 -0.78 -1.41
C GLY A 213 -10.34 -2.11 -2.06
N VAL A 214 -11.16 -2.59 -2.99
CA VAL A 214 -10.83 -3.76 -3.82
C VAL A 214 -9.90 -3.33 -4.94
N ASP A 215 -8.76 -4.00 -5.09
CA ASP A 215 -7.78 -3.69 -6.14
C ASP A 215 -8.45 -3.76 -7.52
N ASN A 216 -8.26 -2.72 -8.33
CA ASN A 216 -8.96 -2.59 -9.61
C ASN A 216 -8.58 -3.70 -10.60
N GLN A 217 -7.36 -4.24 -10.50
CA GLN A 217 -6.88 -5.30 -11.39
C GLN A 217 -7.06 -6.67 -10.77
N ASP A 218 -6.80 -6.82 -9.46
CA ASP A 218 -6.86 -8.09 -8.76
C ASP A 218 -8.01 -8.14 -7.74
N PRO A 219 -9.19 -8.69 -8.08
CA PRO A 219 -10.33 -8.76 -7.15
C PRO A 219 -10.06 -9.60 -5.90
N ASN A 220 -8.95 -10.34 -5.86
CA ASN A 220 -8.54 -11.11 -4.69
C ASN A 220 -7.78 -10.29 -3.65
N THR A 221 -7.41 -9.05 -3.98
CA THR A 221 -6.68 -8.16 -3.07
C THR A 221 -7.59 -7.03 -2.62
N ILE A 222 -7.77 -6.90 -1.31
CA ILE A 222 -8.63 -5.87 -0.71
C ILE A 222 -7.84 -5.16 0.38
N TYR A 223 -7.75 -3.85 0.27
CA TYR A 223 -6.99 -2.98 1.15
C TYR A 223 -7.90 -2.35 2.20
N PRO A 224 -7.50 -2.33 3.48
CA PRO A 224 -8.21 -1.57 4.50
C PRO A 224 -7.76 -0.11 4.46
N PHE A 225 -8.71 0.81 4.31
CA PHE A 225 -8.47 2.25 4.40
C PHE A 225 -8.72 2.79 5.82
N THR A 226 -9.56 2.12 6.61
CA THR A 226 -9.86 2.51 8.00
C THR A 226 -9.68 1.35 8.98
N VAL A 227 -10.74 0.94 9.69
CA VAL A 227 -10.69 -0.09 10.73
C VAL A 227 -10.68 -1.49 10.13
N TYR A 228 -10.14 -2.45 10.88
CA TYR A 228 -10.17 -3.86 10.49
C TYR A 228 -11.43 -4.55 11.04
N PRO A 229 -11.95 -5.57 10.35
CA PRO A 229 -13.00 -6.42 10.89
C PRO A 229 -12.56 -7.06 12.21
N SER A 230 -13.49 -7.48 13.04
CA SER A 230 -13.19 -8.00 14.36
C SER A 230 -12.74 -9.47 14.35
N MET A 231 -13.09 -10.26 13.32
CA MET A 231 -12.65 -11.65 13.15
C MET A 231 -11.15 -11.79 12.90
N ILE A 232 -10.49 -12.73 13.59
CA ILE A 232 -9.02 -12.89 13.57
C ILE A 232 -8.47 -13.22 12.18
N GLU A 233 -9.17 -14.06 11.40
CA GLU A 233 -8.74 -14.48 10.06
C GLU A 233 -8.79 -13.30 9.08
N LEU A 234 -9.86 -12.49 9.14
CA LEU A 234 -9.98 -11.26 8.34
C LEU A 234 -8.94 -10.22 8.78
N LYS A 235 -8.71 -10.04 10.09
CA LYS A 235 -7.62 -9.17 10.59
C LYS A 235 -6.27 -9.57 10.01
N ARG A 236 -5.92 -10.85 10.06
CA ARG A 236 -4.66 -11.38 9.50
C ARG A 236 -4.54 -11.08 8.01
N TYR A 237 -5.62 -11.29 7.24
CA TYR A 237 -5.67 -10.93 5.83
C TYR A 237 -5.40 -9.43 5.62
N PHE A 238 -6.13 -8.55 6.32
CA PHE A 238 -6.01 -7.11 6.15
C PHE A 238 -4.68 -6.53 6.69
N MET A 239 -4.06 -7.17 7.68
CA MET A 239 -2.69 -6.84 8.13
C MET A 239 -1.64 -7.08 7.04
N VAL A 240 -1.86 -8.05 6.16
CA VAL A 240 -0.97 -8.31 5.01
C VAL A 240 -1.22 -7.29 3.91
N THR A 241 -2.48 -7.09 3.51
CA THR A 241 -2.81 -6.23 2.36
C THR A 241 -2.62 -4.74 2.66
N SER A 242 -2.84 -4.28 3.90
CA SER A 242 -2.54 -2.89 4.33
C SER A 242 -1.11 -2.45 3.97
N GLN A 243 -0.13 -3.33 4.11
CA GLN A 243 1.27 -3.02 3.81
C GLN A 243 1.52 -2.87 2.31
N GLN A 244 0.68 -3.50 1.48
CA GLN A 244 0.78 -3.46 0.02
C GLN A 244 0.16 -2.19 -0.56
N TRP A 245 -0.90 -1.64 0.07
CA TRP A 245 -1.60 -0.46 -0.43
C TRP A 245 -0.67 0.73 -0.71
N SER A 246 0.25 1.02 0.22
CA SER A 246 1.22 2.10 0.05
C SER A 246 2.09 1.96 -1.21
N LEU A 247 2.45 0.72 -1.56
CA LEU A 247 3.25 0.40 -2.75
C LEU A 247 2.41 0.52 -4.02
N VAL A 248 1.19 -0.01 -4.01
CA VAL A 248 0.25 0.05 -5.15
C VAL A 248 -0.08 1.50 -5.49
N ARG A 249 -0.45 2.28 -4.47
CA ARG A 249 -0.67 3.73 -4.62
C ARG A 249 0.54 4.43 -5.23
N SER A 250 1.74 4.17 -4.72
CA SER A 250 2.97 4.82 -5.20
C SER A 250 3.26 4.47 -6.66
N ARG A 251 3.09 3.19 -7.04
CA ARG A 251 3.24 2.74 -8.43
C ARG A 251 2.24 3.42 -9.35
N TYR A 252 0.98 3.50 -8.95
CA TYR A 252 -0.06 4.16 -9.73
C TYR A 252 0.29 5.63 -10.01
N VAL A 253 0.72 6.39 -9.00
CA VAL A 253 1.14 7.79 -9.17
C VAL A 253 2.33 7.91 -10.13
N MET A 254 3.32 7.01 -10.03
CA MET A 254 4.47 7.00 -10.93
C MET A 254 4.06 6.70 -12.37
N GLU A 255 3.21 5.69 -12.59
CA GLU A 255 2.72 5.30 -13.91
C GLU A 255 1.85 6.38 -14.53
N ARG A 256 0.99 7.03 -13.74
CA ARG A 256 0.19 8.18 -14.18
C ARG A 256 1.09 9.32 -14.66
N THR A 257 2.11 9.67 -13.89
CA THR A 257 3.08 10.71 -14.25
C THR A 257 3.82 10.38 -15.56
N LYS A 258 4.11 9.09 -15.81
CA LYS A 258 4.70 8.64 -17.08
C LYS A 258 3.72 8.77 -18.25
N ARG A 259 2.47 8.33 -18.07
CA ARG A 259 1.41 8.47 -19.08
C ARG A 259 1.17 9.93 -19.46
N GLU A 260 1.12 10.83 -18.48
CA GLU A 260 0.98 12.28 -18.68
C GLU A 260 2.18 12.89 -19.44
N ARG A 261 3.38 12.30 -19.31
CA ARG A 261 4.60 12.72 -20.01
C ARG A 261 4.77 12.09 -21.41
N GLY A 262 3.88 11.18 -21.80
CA GLY A 262 3.98 10.45 -23.06
C GLY A 262 5.03 9.33 -23.07
N ASP A 263 5.55 8.94 -21.90
CA ASP A 263 6.48 7.81 -21.79
C ASP A 263 5.67 6.50 -21.89
N ALA A 264 6.01 5.64 -22.85
CA ALA A 264 5.34 4.36 -23.07
C ALA A 264 5.32 3.51 -21.78
N PRO A 265 4.20 2.79 -21.49
CA PRO A 265 4.12 1.94 -20.32
C PRO A 265 5.17 0.82 -20.41
N MET A 266 5.84 0.53 -19.29
CA MET A 266 6.68 -0.67 -19.19
C MET A 266 5.76 -1.88 -19.35
N ALA A 267 5.86 -2.56 -20.48
CA ALA A 267 5.32 -3.90 -20.62
C ALA A 267 5.83 -4.74 -19.42
N SER A 268 4.90 -5.46 -18.81
CA SER A 268 5.18 -6.43 -17.75
C SER A 268 6.40 -7.26 -18.15
N LEU A 269 7.43 -7.29 -17.31
CA LEU A 269 8.62 -8.15 -17.50
C LEU A 269 8.27 -9.65 -17.57
N VAL A 270 7.01 -10.04 -17.38
CA VAL A 270 6.51 -11.40 -17.58
C VAL A 270 6.33 -11.73 -19.08
N ASP A 271 6.07 -10.74 -19.94
CA ASP A 271 5.80 -10.99 -21.38
C ASP A 271 7.06 -11.09 -22.25
N MET A 272 8.24 -10.78 -21.73
CA MET A 272 9.50 -10.96 -22.47
C MET A 272 10.09 -12.37 -22.35
N ALA A 273 9.58 -13.21 -21.44
CA ALA A 273 10.08 -14.58 -21.27
C ALA A 273 9.39 -15.60 -22.20
N SER A 274 8.26 -15.25 -22.82
CA SER A 274 7.46 -16.13 -23.69
C SER A 274 7.79 -16.02 -25.19
N GLY A 275 8.72 -15.13 -25.58
CA GLY A 275 9.05 -14.85 -26.98
C GLY A 275 10.22 -15.65 -27.60
N LEU A 276 10.83 -16.61 -26.89
CA LEU A 276 12.06 -17.29 -27.35
C LEU A 276 11.98 -18.82 -27.47
N SER A 277 10.77 -19.42 -27.52
CA SER A 277 10.62 -20.85 -27.82
C SER A 277 9.81 -21.06 -29.10
N GLY A 278 10.47 -21.00 -30.25
CA GLY A 278 9.80 -21.24 -31.52
C GLY A 278 10.68 -21.06 -32.74
N MET A 279 11.89 -21.65 -32.75
CA MET A 279 12.61 -21.88 -34.01
C MET A 279 12.51 -23.37 -34.38
N PRO A 280 11.99 -23.72 -35.57
CA PRO A 280 11.98 -25.09 -36.03
C PRO A 280 13.39 -25.48 -36.50
N LEU A 281 13.96 -26.51 -35.87
CA LEU A 281 15.12 -27.21 -36.41
C LEU A 281 14.67 -27.97 -37.65
N GLY A 282 15.15 -27.54 -38.81
CA GLY A 282 15.08 -28.32 -40.03
C GLY A 282 15.84 -29.64 -39.87
N MET A 283 15.24 -30.72 -40.35
CA MET A 283 15.97 -31.91 -40.76
C MET A 283 15.75 -32.09 -42.25
N GLY A 284 16.82 -31.91 -43.02
CA GLY A 284 17.01 -32.59 -44.28
C GLY A 284 17.69 -33.93 -44.00
N THR A 285 17.11 -35.00 -44.53
CA THR A 285 17.67 -35.93 -45.53
C THR A 285 16.58 -36.94 -45.85
#